data_AF-A0A8C2FVA2-F1
#
_entry.id   AF-A0A8C2FVA2-F1
#
_cell.length_a   1.000
_cell.length_b   1.000
_cell.length_c   1.000
_cell.angle_alpha   90.00
_cell.angle_beta   90.00
_cell.angle_gamma   90.00
#
_symmetry.space_group_name_H-M   'P 1'
#
loop_
_entity.id
_entity.type
_entity.pdbx_description
1 polymer ?
#
loop_
_entity_poly.entity_id
_entity_poly.type
_entity_poly.pdbx_seq_one_letter_code
_entity_poly.pdbx_strand_id
1 'polypeptide(L)'
;MLVIHSSAVVYAYKNAIKILFSLFYFILNLLEICSPYPRWASVNRGVLICDGCCGVHRSLGRHNSQVRHLSNTSWPPTQLQMVQTLYNNGANAIWEHTLLDLSSITSGKRKPNPQDKVHPNKTEFIKSKYQMLAFVHRLPCRDDDSSAAADLSKQLHSSVRTGNLETCLRLLSLGAQANYFHPEKGNTPLHIAAKAGQVCQAELLCVYGADPGAPDSTGKTPIHYARQAGHQDLADRLVEIQYELTDRLAFYLCGRKPDHKNGQHFIIPQMADRAQMTDATLLILLQLSDHLFEELAMDVYDEVDRRETDAVWLATQNHSTLVTETTLVPFLPVNPEYSSTRNQGRQKLARFNAHEFATLVIDILSDAKRRQQGNSVSSPKDNVEVFFKSVGSRHGSESQEIDQPDYDSVASDEDTDTDLRVGKADRAKASKFDKQSSVSDGDYDNTVNESDLDDSGFGRRCRLRSSGWMGDSGSIPELDDHECEPDPSLPSTEDVIRKTEQITKNIQDLLRAAQENKHESFIPCAERIYVAVSEMAALFPKRPRSETVKSSLRLLTSSANRLQSECKKASPLESSTAADMQLVTQLVIQCAYDIAKAAKQLVTITTKENNN
;
A
#
# COMPACT_ATOMS: atom_id res chain seq x y z
N MET A 1 -43.93 -28.11 -31.83
CA MET A 1 -43.46 -28.19 -30.43
C MET A 1 -41.92 -28.26 -30.30
N LEU A 2 -41.17 -28.74 -31.30
CA LEU A 2 -39.70 -28.76 -31.27
C LEU A 2 -39.00 -27.39 -31.50
N VAL A 3 -39.64 -26.43 -32.17
CA VAL A 3 -39.00 -25.12 -32.46
C VAL A 3 -39.01 -24.17 -31.25
N ILE A 4 -39.96 -24.33 -30.32
CA ILE A 4 -40.06 -23.49 -29.10
C ILE A 4 -39.07 -23.95 -28.02
N HIS A 5 -38.70 -25.24 -28.00
CA HIS A 5 -37.68 -25.78 -27.09
C HIS A 5 -36.26 -25.31 -27.43
N SER A 6 -35.92 -25.13 -28.72
CA SER A 6 -34.60 -24.60 -29.10
C SER A 6 -34.42 -23.13 -28.69
N SER A 7 -35.45 -22.29 -28.77
CA SER A 7 -35.34 -20.88 -28.37
C SER A 7 -35.20 -20.71 -26.86
N ALA A 8 -35.90 -21.52 -26.05
CA ALA A 8 -35.79 -21.49 -24.59
C ALA A 8 -34.41 -22.02 -24.11
N VAL A 9 -33.89 -23.08 -24.74
CA VAL A 9 -32.55 -23.61 -24.46
C VAL A 9 -31.46 -22.65 -24.91
N VAL A 10 -31.59 -21.99 -26.06
CA VAL A 10 -30.64 -20.97 -26.52
C VAL A 10 -30.70 -19.70 -25.66
N TYR A 11 -31.87 -19.32 -25.14
CA TYR A 11 -32.02 -18.20 -24.21
C TYR A 11 -31.45 -18.54 -22.82
N ALA A 12 -31.65 -19.77 -22.34
CA ALA A 12 -31.04 -20.29 -21.12
C ALA A 12 -29.52 -20.43 -21.25
N TYR A 13 -29.01 -20.86 -22.40
CA TYR A 13 -27.57 -20.90 -22.69
C TYR A 13 -26.99 -19.49 -22.85
N LYS A 14 -27.69 -18.53 -23.47
CA LYS A 14 -27.23 -17.13 -23.55
C LYS A 14 -27.28 -16.43 -22.19
N ASN A 15 -28.25 -16.75 -21.33
CA ASN A 15 -28.30 -16.24 -19.96
C ASN A 15 -27.28 -16.95 -19.06
N ALA A 16 -27.06 -18.26 -19.21
CA ALA A 16 -26.00 -18.99 -18.52
C ALA A 16 -24.62 -18.53 -18.98
N ILE A 17 -24.42 -18.23 -20.27
CA ILE A 17 -23.21 -17.62 -20.81
C ILE A 17 -23.08 -16.16 -20.36
N LYS A 18 -24.15 -15.38 -20.22
CA LYS A 18 -24.11 -14.03 -19.61
C LYS A 18 -23.83 -14.07 -18.12
N ILE A 19 -24.36 -15.06 -17.39
CA ILE A 19 -24.12 -15.28 -15.96
C ILE A 19 -22.71 -15.82 -15.76
N LEU A 20 -22.21 -16.70 -16.63
CA LEU A 20 -20.84 -17.18 -16.66
C LEU A 20 -19.89 -16.08 -17.14
N PHE A 21 -20.26 -15.21 -18.08
CA PHE A 21 -19.48 -14.03 -18.46
C PHE A 21 -19.50 -13.02 -17.34
N SER A 22 -20.61 -12.85 -16.61
CA SER A 22 -20.72 -11.95 -15.46
C SER A 22 -19.95 -12.51 -14.27
N LEU A 23 -19.99 -13.82 -14.02
CA LEU A 23 -19.15 -14.53 -13.04
C LEU A 23 -17.67 -14.53 -13.45
N PHE A 24 -17.36 -14.63 -14.73
CA PHE A 24 -16.01 -14.54 -15.28
C PHE A 24 -15.53 -13.09 -15.29
N TYR A 25 -16.40 -12.09 -15.50
CA TYR A 25 -16.12 -10.66 -15.31
C TYR A 25 -16.01 -10.33 -13.82
N PHE A 26 -16.74 -11.00 -12.95
CA PHE A 26 -16.70 -10.84 -11.49
C PHE A 26 -15.40 -11.46 -10.94
N ILE A 27 -15.00 -12.62 -11.46
CA ILE A 27 -13.72 -13.29 -11.18
C ILE A 27 -12.53 -12.56 -11.83
N LEU A 28 -12.71 -11.89 -12.98
CA LEU A 28 -11.69 -11.05 -13.61
C LEU A 28 -11.62 -9.63 -13.02
N ASN A 29 -12.71 -9.07 -12.48
CA ASN A 29 -12.69 -7.80 -11.73
C ASN A 29 -12.25 -7.98 -10.26
N LEU A 30 -12.26 -9.23 -9.76
CA LEU A 30 -11.59 -9.66 -8.54
C LEU A 30 -10.06 -9.58 -8.66
N LEU A 31 -9.49 -9.47 -9.88
CA LEU A 31 -8.16 -8.92 -10.03
C LEU A 31 -8.25 -7.42 -9.74
N GLU A 32 -8.03 -7.12 -8.46
CA GLU A 32 -7.38 -5.92 -7.99
C GLU A 32 -6.36 -5.41 -9.02
N ILE A 33 -5.99 -4.15 -8.90
CA ILE A 33 -4.84 -3.51 -9.59
C ILE A 33 -3.52 -4.30 -9.40
N CYS A 34 -3.57 -5.38 -8.62
CA CYS A 34 -2.50 -6.20 -8.16
C CYS A 34 -2.30 -7.49 -8.94
N SER A 35 -1.01 -7.80 -9.03
CA SER A 35 -0.44 -9.09 -9.38
C SER A 35 -1.26 -10.25 -8.80
N PRO A 36 -1.35 -11.41 -9.49
CA PRO A 36 -2.11 -12.59 -9.04
C PRO A 36 -1.70 -13.16 -7.66
N TYR A 37 -0.69 -12.60 -7.02
CA TYR A 37 -0.22 -12.98 -5.69
C TYR A 37 -0.07 -11.74 -4.79
N PRO A 38 -1.15 -11.28 -4.12
CA PRO A 38 -1.02 -10.23 -3.11
C PRO A 38 -0.17 -10.74 -1.94
N ARG A 39 0.73 -9.89 -1.43
CA ARG A 39 1.63 -10.21 -0.31
C ARG A 39 1.33 -9.39 0.95
N TRP A 40 0.46 -8.40 0.82
CA TRP A 40 0.11 -7.44 1.85
C TRP A 40 -1.40 -7.38 2.00
N ALA A 41 -1.86 -6.81 3.10
CA ALA A 41 -3.26 -6.51 3.36
C ALA A 41 -3.40 -5.09 3.87
N SER A 42 -4.52 -4.44 3.53
CA SER A 42 -5.00 -3.25 4.23
C SER A 42 -6.07 -3.68 5.20
N VAL A 43 -5.72 -3.80 6.48
CA VAL A 43 -6.56 -4.41 7.54
C VAL A 43 -7.91 -3.70 7.67
N ASN A 44 -7.88 -2.37 7.86
CA ASN A 44 -9.08 -1.54 8.00
C ASN A 44 -9.94 -1.47 6.72
N ARG A 45 -9.41 -1.81 5.55
CA ARG A 45 -10.16 -1.80 4.29
C ARG A 45 -10.68 -3.18 3.91
N GLY A 46 -10.22 -4.25 4.57
CA GLY A 46 -10.61 -5.63 4.27
C GLY A 46 -10.20 -6.08 2.87
N VAL A 47 -9.04 -5.61 2.38
CA VAL A 47 -8.54 -5.92 1.01
C VAL A 47 -7.11 -6.43 1.05
N LEU A 48 -6.76 -7.24 0.06
CA LEU A 48 -5.40 -7.70 -0.16
C LEU A 48 -4.71 -6.78 -1.18
N ILE A 49 -3.40 -6.61 -1.07
CA ILE A 49 -2.63 -5.76 -1.98
C ILE A 49 -1.26 -6.38 -2.26
N CYS A 50 -0.73 -6.05 -3.43
CA CYS A 50 0.59 -6.39 -3.93
C CYS A 50 1.58 -5.29 -3.57
N ASP A 51 2.86 -5.57 -3.75
CA ASP A 51 3.95 -4.65 -3.40
C ASP A 51 3.81 -3.27 -4.06
N GLY A 52 3.57 -3.24 -5.38
CA GLY A 52 3.47 -1.97 -6.11
C GLY A 52 2.34 -1.07 -5.60
N CYS A 53 1.23 -1.63 -5.13
CA CYS A 53 0.14 -0.85 -4.51
C CYS A 53 0.43 -0.56 -3.03
N CYS A 54 1.05 -1.50 -2.31
CA CYS A 54 1.44 -1.36 -0.91
C CYS A 54 2.32 -0.12 -0.67
N GLY A 55 3.29 0.17 -1.57
CA GLY A 55 4.12 1.38 -1.49
C GLY A 55 3.27 2.66 -1.45
N VAL A 56 2.22 2.73 -2.27
CA VAL A 56 1.27 3.86 -2.25
C VAL A 56 0.47 3.87 -0.95
N HIS A 57 -0.07 2.73 -0.52
CA HIS A 57 -0.86 2.62 0.71
C HIS A 57 -0.08 3.08 1.95
N ARG A 58 1.22 2.73 2.04
CA ARG A 58 2.12 3.21 3.10
C ARG A 58 2.21 4.74 3.09
N SER A 59 2.28 5.37 1.92
CA SER A 59 2.34 6.83 1.80
C SER A 59 1.06 7.56 2.23
N LEU A 60 -0.08 6.86 2.33
CA LEU A 60 -1.35 7.46 2.77
C LEU A 60 -1.47 7.57 4.30
N GLY A 61 -0.67 6.81 5.05
CA GLY A 61 -0.74 6.72 6.50
C GLY A 61 -1.86 5.81 7.02
N ARG A 62 -1.74 5.42 8.30
CA ARG A 62 -2.62 4.43 8.96
C ARG A 62 -4.08 4.86 9.06
N HIS A 63 -4.35 6.17 9.13
CA HIS A 63 -5.70 6.73 9.11
C HIS A 63 -6.44 6.39 7.80
N ASN A 64 -5.71 6.21 6.70
CA ASN A 64 -6.27 5.75 5.42
C ASN A 64 -6.17 4.23 5.25
N SER A 65 -4.99 3.66 5.50
CA SER A 65 -4.70 2.24 5.26
C SER A 65 -3.73 1.69 6.29
N GLN A 66 -4.18 0.69 7.05
CA GLN A 66 -3.36 -0.06 8.00
C GLN A 66 -2.73 -1.26 7.28
N VAL A 67 -1.47 -1.13 6.88
CA VAL A 67 -0.78 -2.09 6.02
C VAL A 67 -0.10 -3.17 6.85
N ARG A 68 -0.22 -4.44 6.45
CA ARG A 68 0.46 -5.57 7.10
C ARG A 68 0.85 -6.64 6.08
N HIS A 69 2.05 -7.22 6.20
CA HIS A 69 2.53 -8.26 5.30
C HIS A 69 1.94 -9.63 5.68
N LEU A 70 1.49 -10.42 4.71
CA LEU A 70 0.77 -11.69 4.95
C LEU A 70 1.64 -12.79 5.56
N SER A 71 2.91 -12.95 5.13
CA SER A 71 3.83 -13.98 5.67
C SER A 71 4.93 -13.47 6.61
N ASN A 72 5.41 -12.24 6.43
CA ASN A 72 6.60 -11.72 7.13
C ASN A 72 6.27 -10.91 8.40
N THR A 73 5.00 -10.91 8.83
CA THR A 73 4.59 -10.38 10.14
C THR A 73 3.81 -11.45 10.87
N SER A 74 3.92 -11.49 12.20
CA SER A 74 3.10 -12.39 13.02
C SER A 74 1.66 -11.90 13.03
N TRP A 75 0.68 -12.72 12.68
CA TRP A 75 -0.74 -12.35 12.72
C TRP A 75 -1.48 -13.01 13.89
N PRO A 76 -2.38 -12.28 14.57
CA PRO A 76 -3.45 -12.92 15.30
C PRO A 76 -4.32 -13.71 14.31
N PRO A 77 -4.57 -15.03 14.53
CA PRO A 77 -5.31 -15.85 13.57
C PRO A 77 -6.70 -15.31 13.25
N THR A 78 -7.39 -14.78 14.26
CA THR A 78 -8.73 -14.18 14.16
C THR A 78 -8.75 -12.90 13.34
N GLN A 79 -7.71 -12.06 13.45
CA GLN A 79 -7.60 -10.84 12.65
C GLN A 79 -7.34 -11.15 11.17
N LEU A 80 -6.47 -12.12 10.88
CA LEU A 80 -6.23 -12.55 9.50
C LEU A 80 -7.51 -13.17 8.90
N GLN A 81 -8.20 -14.01 9.66
CA GLN A 81 -9.49 -14.58 9.27
C GLN A 81 -10.53 -13.49 8.97
N MET A 82 -10.61 -12.44 9.80
CA MET A 82 -11.51 -11.30 9.57
C MET A 82 -11.20 -10.62 8.22
N VAL A 83 -9.94 -10.31 7.94
CA VAL A 83 -9.52 -9.67 6.68
C VAL A 83 -9.80 -10.57 5.47
N GLN A 84 -9.47 -11.86 5.55
CA GLN A 84 -9.75 -12.82 4.47
C GLN A 84 -11.25 -12.98 4.24
N THR A 85 -12.05 -12.98 5.30
CA THR A 85 -13.52 -13.08 5.19
C THR A 85 -14.08 -11.82 4.51
N LEU A 86 -13.64 -10.63 4.90
CA LEU A 86 -14.04 -9.39 4.23
C LEU A 86 -13.67 -9.38 2.75
N TYR A 87 -12.43 -9.76 2.44
CA TYR A 87 -11.94 -9.81 1.07
C TYR A 87 -12.76 -10.79 0.20
N ASN A 88 -12.95 -12.02 0.68
CA ASN A 88 -13.69 -13.06 -0.04
C ASN A 88 -15.19 -12.77 -0.19
N ASN A 89 -15.77 -11.99 0.73
CA ASN A 89 -17.16 -11.55 0.65
C ASN A 89 -17.33 -10.21 -0.07
N GLY A 90 -16.31 -9.75 -0.83
CA GLY A 90 -16.46 -8.62 -1.72
C GLY A 90 -16.41 -7.24 -1.03
N ALA A 91 -15.65 -7.08 0.06
CA ALA A 91 -15.40 -5.77 0.68
C ALA A 91 -14.96 -4.70 -0.34
N ASN A 92 -14.26 -5.13 -1.41
CA ASN A 92 -13.86 -4.25 -2.49
C ASN A 92 -15.03 -3.56 -3.21
N ALA A 93 -16.23 -4.14 -3.22
CA ALA A 93 -17.43 -3.55 -3.80
C ALA A 93 -17.91 -2.29 -3.05
N ILE A 94 -17.54 -2.13 -1.77
CA ILE A 94 -17.81 -0.90 -1.01
C ILE A 94 -16.98 0.25 -1.60
N TRP A 95 -15.71 -0.02 -1.87
CA TRP A 95 -14.72 0.97 -2.30
C TRP A 95 -14.71 1.23 -3.81
N GLU A 96 -15.31 0.35 -4.61
CA GLU A 96 -15.39 0.43 -6.07
C GLU A 96 -16.84 0.44 -6.58
N HIS A 97 -17.82 0.79 -5.73
CA HIS A 97 -19.25 0.68 -6.04
C HIS A 97 -19.64 1.34 -7.36
N THR A 98 -19.22 2.58 -7.60
CA THR A 98 -19.57 3.28 -8.84
C THR A 98 -18.94 2.60 -10.05
N LEU A 99 -17.71 2.08 -9.95
CA LEU A 99 -17.04 1.37 -11.04
C LEU A 99 -17.74 0.06 -11.45
N LEU A 100 -18.52 -0.54 -10.54
CA LEU A 100 -19.31 -1.73 -10.81
C LEU A 100 -20.66 -1.41 -11.49
N ASP A 101 -21.12 -0.15 -11.42
CA ASP A 101 -22.36 0.28 -12.04
C ASP A 101 -22.16 0.54 -13.54
N LEU A 102 -22.77 -0.30 -14.38
CA LEU A 102 -22.75 -0.23 -15.84
C LEU A 102 -23.17 1.15 -16.40
N SER A 103 -23.95 1.92 -15.65
CA SER A 103 -24.37 3.27 -16.06
C SER A 103 -23.27 4.32 -15.95
N SER A 104 -22.24 4.10 -15.11
CA SER A 104 -21.19 5.08 -14.81
C SER A 104 -19.87 4.86 -15.57
N ILE A 105 -19.76 3.73 -16.28
CA ILE A 105 -18.57 3.30 -17.07
C ILE A 105 -18.24 4.30 -18.21
N THR A 106 -19.18 5.17 -18.58
CA THR A 106 -19.01 6.20 -19.62
C THR A 106 -18.07 7.35 -19.23
N SER A 107 -17.68 7.46 -17.95
CA SER A 107 -16.92 8.61 -17.41
C SER A 107 -15.40 8.58 -17.60
N GLY A 108 -14.84 7.62 -18.35
CA GLY A 108 -13.39 7.51 -18.57
C GLY A 108 -12.56 7.09 -17.34
N LYS A 109 -13.21 6.90 -16.18
CA LYS A 109 -12.59 6.41 -14.94
C LYS A 109 -12.40 4.89 -15.03
N ARG A 110 -11.22 4.46 -15.49
CA ARG A 110 -10.86 3.05 -15.60
C ARG A 110 -9.92 2.61 -14.47
N LYS A 111 -10.17 1.43 -13.90
CA LYS A 111 -9.26 0.75 -12.97
C LYS A 111 -7.93 0.42 -13.67
N PRO A 112 -6.77 0.77 -13.08
CA PRO A 112 -5.46 0.46 -13.67
C PRO A 112 -5.26 -1.05 -13.86
N ASN A 113 -4.56 -1.42 -14.93
CA ASN A 113 -4.17 -2.81 -15.18
C ASN A 113 -2.95 -3.19 -14.31
N PRO A 114 -2.72 -4.49 -14.07
CA PRO A 114 -1.56 -4.94 -13.28
C PRO A 114 -0.20 -4.47 -13.83
N GLN A 115 -0.07 -4.27 -15.14
CA GLN A 115 1.16 -3.83 -15.81
C GLN A 115 1.34 -2.31 -15.85
N ASP A 116 0.32 -1.54 -15.47
CA ASP A 116 0.41 -0.08 -15.47
C ASP A 116 1.49 0.37 -14.47
N LYS A 117 2.16 1.48 -14.79
CA LYS A 117 3.20 2.04 -13.91
C LYS A 117 2.59 2.37 -12.55
N VAL A 118 3.35 2.14 -11.48
CA VAL A 118 2.93 2.49 -10.11
C VAL A 118 2.61 3.99 -10.06
N HIS A 119 3.56 4.83 -10.50
CA HIS A 119 3.36 6.26 -10.65
C HIS A 119 3.25 6.66 -12.13
N PRO A 120 2.28 7.51 -12.53
CA PRO A 120 1.21 8.07 -11.70
C PRO A 120 -0.05 7.17 -11.59
N ASN A 121 -0.23 6.20 -12.50
CA ASN A 121 -1.51 5.52 -12.73
C ASN A 121 -2.09 4.83 -11.49
N LYS A 122 -1.31 3.94 -10.84
CA LYS A 122 -1.80 3.23 -9.65
C LYS A 122 -1.89 4.18 -8.45
N THR A 123 -0.94 5.10 -8.32
CA THR A 123 -0.91 6.10 -7.25
C THR A 123 -2.17 6.96 -7.23
N GLU A 124 -2.52 7.56 -8.37
CA GLU A 124 -3.69 8.43 -8.48
C GLU A 124 -5.00 7.67 -8.26
N PHE A 125 -5.10 6.45 -8.79
CA PHE A 125 -6.29 5.63 -8.56
C PHE A 125 -6.44 5.23 -7.09
N ILE A 126 -5.37 4.80 -6.42
CA ILE A 126 -5.40 4.40 -5.00
C ILE A 126 -5.78 5.60 -4.11
N LYS A 127 -5.21 6.78 -4.38
CA LYS A 127 -5.61 8.03 -3.71
C LYS A 127 -7.09 8.35 -3.96
N SER A 128 -7.52 8.30 -5.22
CA SER A 128 -8.93 8.52 -5.59
C SER A 128 -9.86 7.54 -4.85
N LYS A 129 -9.45 6.28 -4.73
CA LYS A 129 -10.26 5.21 -4.13
C LYS A 129 -10.40 5.33 -2.62
N TYR A 130 -9.28 5.46 -1.89
CA TYR A 130 -9.30 5.35 -0.43
C TYR A 130 -9.18 6.68 0.31
N GLN A 131 -8.49 7.66 -0.28
CA GLN A 131 -8.31 8.98 0.32
C GLN A 131 -9.44 9.93 -0.09
N MET A 132 -9.79 9.96 -1.38
CA MET A 132 -10.89 10.82 -1.88
C MET A 132 -12.25 10.12 -1.87
N LEU A 133 -12.29 8.81 -1.62
CA LEU A 133 -13.51 7.98 -1.65
C LEU A 133 -14.33 8.18 -2.94
N ALA A 134 -13.67 8.39 -4.08
CA ALA A 134 -14.30 8.82 -5.33
C ALA A 134 -15.26 7.79 -5.95
N PHE A 135 -15.22 6.53 -5.49
CA PHE A 135 -15.99 5.42 -6.07
C PHE A 135 -16.97 4.77 -5.09
N VAL A 136 -17.13 5.30 -3.88
CA VAL A 136 -18.12 4.78 -2.93
C VAL A 136 -19.54 5.20 -3.34
N HIS A 137 -20.56 4.45 -2.91
CA HIS A 137 -21.94 4.80 -3.19
C HIS A 137 -22.39 6.12 -2.54
N ARG A 138 -21.94 6.35 -1.31
CA ARG A 138 -22.24 7.55 -0.51
C ARG A 138 -21.03 7.88 0.33
N LEU A 139 -20.68 9.17 0.38
CA LEU A 139 -19.60 9.66 1.24
C LEU A 139 -19.98 9.51 2.73
N PRO A 140 -19.00 9.39 3.63
CA PRO A 140 -19.24 9.43 5.06
C PRO A 140 -20.02 10.70 5.44
N CYS A 141 -20.89 10.61 6.45
CA CYS A 141 -21.52 11.81 7.02
C CYS A 141 -20.45 12.77 7.54
N ARG A 142 -20.70 14.09 7.40
CA ARG A 142 -19.82 15.10 7.99
C ARG A 142 -19.97 15.06 9.51
N ASP A 143 -18.94 15.44 10.25
CA ASP A 143 -18.97 15.40 11.72
C ASP A 143 -20.10 16.25 12.33
N ASP A 144 -20.54 17.29 11.62
CA ASP A 144 -21.67 18.15 12.00
C ASP A 144 -23.05 17.44 11.90
N ASP A 145 -23.17 16.37 11.10
CA ASP A 145 -24.40 15.60 10.90
C ASP A 145 -24.61 14.52 11.99
N SER A 146 -24.54 14.95 13.25
CA SER A 146 -24.61 14.08 14.44
C SER A 146 -25.80 13.11 14.44
N SER A 147 -26.95 13.51 13.89
CA SER A 147 -28.14 12.66 13.81
C SER A 147 -27.95 11.48 12.85
N ALA A 148 -27.36 11.71 11.67
CA ALA A 148 -27.14 10.66 10.69
C ALA A 148 -26.07 9.66 11.18
N ALA A 149 -24.99 10.17 11.78
CA ALA A 149 -23.96 9.35 12.42
C ALA A 149 -24.53 8.49 13.56
N ALA A 150 -25.42 9.06 14.39
CA ALA A 150 -26.08 8.32 15.47
C ALA A 150 -26.97 7.20 14.93
N ASP A 151 -27.73 7.42 13.86
CA ASP A 151 -28.61 6.39 13.28
C ASP A 151 -27.82 5.27 12.60
N LEU A 152 -26.74 5.59 11.89
CA LEU A 152 -25.80 4.58 11.37
C LEU A 152 -25.15 3.78 12.51
N SER A 153 -24.82 4.43 13.62
CA SER A 153 -24.22 3.79 14.79
C SER A 153 -25.20 2.86 15.53
N LYS A 154 -26.48 3.22 15.62
CA LYS A 154 -27.55 2.32 16.11
C LYS A 154 -27.73 1.10 15.20
N GLN A 155 -27.64 1.29 13.87
CA GLN A 155 -27.68 0.19 12.91
C GLN A 155 -26.47 -0.74 13.09
N LEU A 156 -25.27 -0.18 13.28
CA LEU A 156 -24.06 -0.95 13.55
C LEU A 156 -24.21 -1.76 14.83
N HIS A 157 -24.67 -1.13 15.91
CA HIS A 157 -24.94 -1.76 17.21
C HIS A 157 -25.84 -3.00 17.09
N SER A 158 -26.86 -2.95 16.23
CA SER A 158 -27.75 -4.09 15.98
C SER A 158 -27.15 -5.14 15.04
N SER A 159 -26.37 -4.72 14.04
CA SER A 159 -25.87 -5.58 12.95
C SER A 159 -24.78 -6.55 13.41
N VAL A 160 -23.94 -6.12 14.36
CA VAL A 160 -22.79 -6.88 14.89
C VAL A 160 -23.18 -8.15 15.65
N ARG A 161 -24.46 -8.36 15.93
CA ARG A 161 -25.00 -9.62 16.47
C ARG A 161 -24.91 -10.77 15.45
N THR A 162 -24.77 -10.47 14.16
CA THR A 162 -24.70 -11.44 13.07
C THR A 162 -23.31 -11.47 12.44
N GLY A 163 -22.98 -12.53 11.71
CA GLY A 163 -21.68 -12.69 11.04
C GLY A 163 -21.48 -11.88 9.76
N ASN A 164 -22.41 -10.98 9.39
CA ASN A 164 -22.30 -10.20 8.15
C ASN A 164 -21.31 -9.03 8.32
N LEU A 165 -20.03 -9.31 8.06
CA LEU A 165 -18.94 -8.33 8.17
C LEU A 165 -19.06 -7.21 7.12
N GLU A 166 -19.51 -7.52 5.90
CA GLU A 166 -19.63 -6.52 4.82
C GLU A 166 -20.60 -5.41 5.23
N THR A 167 -21.73 -5.77 5.85
CA THR A 167 -22.71 -4.78 6.34
C THR A 167 -22.10 -3.88 7.41
N CYS A 168 -21.34 -4.44 8.35
CA CYS A 168 -20.70 -3.66 9.41
C CYS A 168 -19.58 -2.76 8.85
N LEU A 169 -18.76 -3.27 7.93
CA LEU A 169 -17.74 -2.48 7.23
C LEU A 169 -18.37 -1.33 6.43
N ARG A 170 -19.49 -1.57 5.77
CA ARG A 170 -20.22 -0.54 5.03
C ARG A 170 -20.74 0.55 5.96
N LEU A 171 -21.34 0.19 7.09
CA LEU A 171 -21.82 1.17 8.08
C LEU A 171 -20.66 2.02 8.64
N LEU A 172 -19.54 1.37 8.99
CA LEU A 172 -18.32 2.06 9.42
C LEU A 172 -17.78 3.01 8.34
N SER A 173 -17.80 2.58 7.07
CA SER A 173 -17.39 3.43 5.94
C SER A 173 -18.29 4.64 5.69
N LEU A 174 -19.53 4.63 6.21
CA LEU A 174 -20.48 5.73 6.12
C LEU A 174 -20.42 6.69 7.31
N GLY A 175 -19.59 6.38 8.33
CA GLY A 175 -19.44 7.20 9.53
C GLY A 175 -20.09 6.64 10.79
N ALA A 176 -20.50 5.35 10.81
CA ALA A 176 -20.90 4.71 12.07
C ALA A 176 -19.71 4.66 13.04
N GLN A 177 -19.95 4.92 14.33
CA GLN A 177 -18.91 4.94 15.35
C GLN A 177 -18.79 3.56 16.02
N ALA A 178 -17.60 2.96 15.99
CA ALA A 178 -17.35 1.65 16.60
C ALA A 178 -17.49 1.67 18.14
N ASN A 179 -17.17 2.82 18.76
CA ASN A 179 -17.34 3.09 20.20
C ASN A 179 -18.69 3.70 20.58
N TYR A 180 -19.68 3.71 19.68
CA TYR A 180 -20.99 4.28 19.97
C TYR A 180 -21.59 3.71 21.25
N PHE A 181 -21.94 4.57 22.20
CA PHE A 181 -22.62 4.17 23.42
C PHE A 181 -24.13 4.34 23.23
N HIS A 182 -24.87 3.23 23.19
CA HIS A 182 -26.31 3.29 22.94
C HIS A 182 -27.05 3.81 24.18
N PRO A 183 -27.74 4.96 24.14
CA PRO A 183 -28.32 5.58 25.34
C PRO A 183 -29.36 4.70 26.05
N GLU A 184 -30.25 4.06 25.27
CA GLU A 184 -31.32 3.22 25.83
C GLU A 184 -30.87 1.81 26.25
N LYS A 185 -29.89 1.22 25.56
CA LYS A 185 -29.38 -0.13 25.85
C LYS A 185 -28.21 -0.10 26.84
N GLY A 186 -27.58 1.06 27.00
CA GLY A 186 -26.47 1.29 27.92
C GLY A 186 -25.20 0.53 27.58
N ASN A 187 -24.94 0.17 26.33
CA ASN A 187 -23.76 -0.60 25.93
C ASN A 187 -23.28 -0.26 24.51
N THR A 188 -22.09 -0.72 24.16
CA THR A 188 -21.45 -0.48 22.85
C THR A 188 -21.63 -1.64 21.87
N PRO A 189 -21.42 -1.47 20.55
CA PRO A 189 -21.42 -2.58 19.59
C PRO A 189 -20.49 -3.73 20.01
N LEU A 190 -19.33 -3.43 20.60
CA LEU A 190 -18.37 -4.46 21.02
C LEU A 190 -18.93 -5.35 22.14
N HIS A 191 -19.76 -4.82 23.05
CA HIS A 191 -20.47 -5.62 24.05
C HIS A 191 -21.40 -6.65 23.39
N ILE A 192 -22.13 -6.24 22.35
CA ILE A 192 -23.06 -7.10 21.63
C ILE A 192 -22.30 -8.20 20.87
N ALA A 193 -21.23 -7.83 20.15
CA ALA A 193 -20.38 -8.78 19.44
C ALA A 193 -19.75 -9.81 20.39
N ALA A 194 -19.23 -9.34 21.53
CA ALA A 194 -18.62 -10.20 22.55
C ALA A 194 -19.63 -11.17 23.19
N LYS A 195 -20.82 -10.68 23.56
CA LYS A 195 -21.90 -11.50 24.11
C LYS A 195 -22.41 -12.56 23.11
N ALA A 196 -22.39 -12.24 21.82
CA ALA A 196 -22.84 -13.12 20.75
C ALA A 196 -21.73 -14.06 20.21
N GLY A 197 -20.49 -13.95 20.71
CA GLY A 197 -19.36 -14.74 20.23
C GLY A 197 -18.90 -14.41 18.81
N GLN A 198 -19.21 -13.20 18.32
CA GLN A 198 -18.90 -12.78 16.96
C GLN A 198 -17.45 -12.29 16.85
N VAL A 199 -16.51 -13.24 16.78
CA VAL A 199 -15.06 -12.98 16.80
C VAL A 199 -14.62 -12.01 15.71
N CYS A 200 -14.97 -12.25 14.44
CA CYS A 200 -14.57 -11.36 13.35
C CYS A 200 -15.22 -9.96 13.46
N GLN A 201 -16.43 -9.86 14.03
CA GLN A 201 -17.06 -8.55 14.26
C GLN A 201 -16.31 -7.77 15.35
N ALA A 202 -15.91 -8.45 16.43
CA ALA A 202 -15.09 -7.85 17.46
C ALA A 202 -13.75 -7.34 16.89
N GLU A 203 -13.06 -8.15 16.08
CA GLU A 203 -11.83 -7.72 15.40
C GLU A 203 -12.05 -6.47 14.53
N LEU A 204 -13.09 -6.47 13.69
CA LEU A 204 -13.41 -5.34 12.82
C LEU A 204 -13.70 -4.07 13.63
N LEU A 205 -14.51 -4.17 14.69
CA LEU A 205 -14.83 -3.04 15.56
C LEU A 205 -13.56 -2.47 16.22
N CYS A 206 -12.68 -3.33 16.72
CA CYS A 206 -11.43 -2.91 17.35
C CYS A 206 -10.45 -2.27 16.36
N VAL A 207 -10.39 -2.75 15.12
CA VAL A 207 -9.62 -2.12 14.02
C VAL A 207 -10.09 -0.69 13.76
N TYR A 208 -11.39 -0.43 13.97
CA TYR A 208 -12.03 0.89 13.90
C TYR A 208 -12.08 1.63 15.25
N GLY A 209 -11.29 1.19 16.23
CA GLY A 209 -11.07 1.89 17.49
C GLY A 209 -12.01 1.52 18.63
N ALA A 210 -12.82 0.45 18.51
CA ALA A 210 -13.64 0.00 19.63
C ALA A 210 -12.77 -0.40 20.83
N ASP A 211 -13.12 0.09 22.02
CA ASP A 211 -12.36 -0.15 23.27
C ASP A 211 -12.89 -1.39 24.02
N PRO A 212 -12.09 -2.47 24.17
CA PRO A 212 -12.44 -3.64 24.98
C PRO A 212 -12.51 -3.38 26.49
N GLY A 213 -11.94 -2.26 26.97
CA GLY A 213 -11.94 -1.83 28.36
C GLY A 213 -13.18 -1.01 28.76
N ALA A 214 -13.92 -0.46 27.80
CA ALA A 214 -15.05 0.43 28.06
C ALA A 214 -16.18 -0.29 28.82
N PRO A 215 -16.62 0.21 29.99
CA PRO A 215 -17.73 -0.38 30.73
C PRO A 215 -19.09 0.01 30.15
N ASP A 216 -20.06 -0.90 30.24
CA ASP A 216 -21.48 -0.62 30.01
C ASP A 216 -22.14 0.08 31.22
N SER A 217 -23.43 0.38 31.12
CA SER A 217 -24.21 0.99 32.20
C SER A 217 -24.31 0.14 33.48
N THR A 218 -23.93 -1.13 33.42
CA THR A 218 -23.86 -2.05 34.56
C THR A 218 -22.43 -2.22 35.09
N GLY A 219 -21.46 -1.49 34.54
CA GLY A 219 -20.04 -1.59 34.89
C GLY A 219 -19.32 -2.80 34.30
N LYS A 220 -19.96 -3.55 33.38
CA LYS A 220 -19.35 -4.72 32.73
C LYS A 220 -18.71 -4.32 31.41
N THR A 221 -17.54 -4.87 31.12
CA THR A 221 -16.85 -4.66 29.83
C THR A 221 -17.20 -5.75 28.81
N PRO A 222 -16.89 -5.58 27.51
CA PRO A 222 -17.07 -6.64 26.51
C PRO A 222 -16.40 -7.96 26.89
N ILE A 223 -15.22 -7.92 27.50
CA ILE A 223 -14.49 -9.10 27.98
C ILE A 223 -15.33 -9.89 29.00
N HIS A 224 -16.03 -9.20 29.92
CA HIS A 224 -16.92 -9.85 30.89
C HIS A 224 -18.07 -10.59 30.21
N TYR A 225 -18.68 -10.00 29.17
CA TYR A 225 -19.75 -10.66 28.42
C TYR A 225 -19.27 -11.86 27.61
N ALA A 226 -18.09 -11.79 26.98
CA ALA A 226 -17.49 -12.93 26.29
C ALA A 226 -17.28 -14.10 27.27
N ARG A 227 -16.69 -13.85 28.45
CA ARG A 227 -16.50 -14.87 29.49
C ARG A 227 -17.83 -15.43 30.00
N GLN A 228 -18.81 -14.56 30.30
CA GLN A 228 -20.12 -14.96 30.82
C GLN A 228 -20.89 -15.83 29.81
N ALA A 229 -20.74 -15.56 28.51
CA ALA A 229 -21.36 -16.35 27.44
C ALA A 229 -20.57 -17.63 27.08
N GLY A 230 -19.42 -17.88 27.70
CA GLY A 230 -18.58 -19.07 27.45
C GLY A 230 -17.62 -18.92 26.26
N HIS A 231 -17.47 -17.74 25.69
CA HIS A 231 -16.55 -17.46 24.58
C HIS A 231 -15.14 -17.10 25.09
N GLN A 232 -14.44 -18.08 25.67
CA GLN A 232 -13.13 -17.87 26.31
C GLN A 232 -12.05 -17.38 25.33
N ASP A 233 -11.96 -17.98 24.14
CA ASP A 233 -10.97 -17.58 23.13
C ASP A 233 -11.17 -16.12 22.70
N LEU A 234 -12.43 -15.68 22.58
CA LEU A 234 -12.75 -14.28 22.29
C LEU A 234 -12.40 -13.37 23.47
N ALA A 235 -12.66 -13.79 24.71
CA ALA A 235 -12.29 -13.01 25.88
C ALA A 235 -10.77 -12.82 25.99
N ASP A 236 -10.00 -13.88 25.78
CA ASP A 236 -8.54 -13.82 25.76
C ASP A 236 -8.04 -12.91 24.63
N ARG A 237 -8.63 -13.03 23.44
CA ARG A 237 -8.30 -12.16 22.31
C ARG A 237 -8.63 -10.70 22.57
N LEU A 238 -9.75 -10.40 23.23
CA LEU A 238 -10.12 -9.03 23.60
C LEU A 238 -9.15 -8.44 24.64
N VAL A 239 -8.60 -9.25 25.54
CA VAL A 239 -7.50 -8.83 26.44
C VAL A 239 -6.25 -8.49 25.62
N GLU A 240 -5.84 -9.34 24.68
CA GLU A 240 -4.71 -9.01 23.79
C GLU A 240 -4.93 -7.71 23.02
N ILE A 241 -6.15 -7.47 22.53
CA ILE A 241 -6.49 -6.23 21.81
C ILE A 241 -6.41 -5.01 22.75
N GLN A 242 -6.89 -5.14 24.00
CA GLN A 242 -6.84 -4.07 24.99
C GLN A 242 -5.40 -3.58 25.25
N TYR A 243 -4.42 -4.49 25.20
CA TYR A 243 -3.01 -4.18 25.43
C TYR A 243 -2.18 -4.10 24.14
N GLU A 244 -2.78 -4.18 22.96
CA GLU A 244 -2.07 -4.24 21.66
C GLU A 244 -1.05 -3.11 21.52
N LEU A 245 -1.37 -1.90 22.01
CA LEU A 245 -0.45 -0.76 21.98
C LEU A 245 0.83 -1.06 22.76
N THR A 246 0.70 -1.36 24.06
CA THR A 246 1.84 -1.59 24.96
C THR A 246 2.58 -2.88 24.62
N ASP A 247 1.86 -3.90 24.16
CA ASP A 247 2.44 -5.16 23.70
C ASP A 247 3.36 -4.95 22.50
N ARG A 248 2.93 -4.13 21.53
CA ARG A 248 3.72 -3.84 20.35
C ARG A 248 4.97 -3.03 20.71
N LEU A 249 4.84 -2.04 21.58
CA LEU A 249 5.96 -1.26 22.09
C LEU A 249 6.99 -2.14 22.82
N ALA A 250 6.54 -3.05 23.68
CA ALA A 250 7.42 -4.00 24.37
C ALA A 250 8.08 -4.98 23.38
N PHE A 251 7.31 -5.52 22.44
CA PHE A 251 7.81 -6.43 21.41
C PHE A 251 8.88 -5.79 20.53
N TYR A 252 8.71 -4.51 20.16
CA TYR A 252 9.68 -3.78 19.36
C TYR A 252 11.08 -3.73 20.01
N LEU A 253 11.16 -3.60 21.34
CA LEU A 253 12.43 -3.51 22.05
C LEU A 253 13.04 -4.86 22.44
N CYS A 254 12.23 -5.84 22.82
CA CYS A 254 12.73 -7.10 23.39
C CYS A 254 12.26 -8.38 22.69
N GLY A 255 11.45 -8.27 21.64
CA GLY A 255 10.93 -9.41 20.87
C GLY A 255 10.01 -10.34 21.68
N ARG A 256 9.46 -9.86 22.80
CA ARG A 256 8.60 -10.62 23.71
C ARG A 256 7.32 -9.85 24.01
N LYS A 257 6.22 -10.58 24.20
CA LYS A 257 4.94 -10.05 24.66
C LYS A 257 4.62 -10.51 26.08
N PRO A 258 3.87 -9.73 26.87
CA PRO A 258 3.43 -10.14 28.20
C PRO A 258 2.54 -11.39 28.15
N ASP A 259 2.57 -12.19 29.22
CA ASP A 259 1.65 -13.32 29.38
C ASP A 259 0.37 -12.88 30.10
N HIS A 260 -0.60 -12.44 29.31
CA HIS A 260 -1.88 -11.95 29.83
C HIS A 260 -2.69 -13.02 30.58
N LYS A 261 -2.48 -14.31 30.30
CA LYS A 261 -3.23 -15.40 30.97
C LYS A 261 -2.86 -15.52 32.44
N ASN A 262 -1.62 -15.17 32.77
CA ASN A 262 -1.10 -15.17 34.14
C ASN A 262 -1.27 -13.81 34.86
N GLY A 263 -2.06 -12.89 34.29
CA GLY A 263 -2.28 -11.55 34.85
C GLY A 263 -1.08 -10.60 34.66
N GLN A 264 -0.07 -10.99 33.88
CA GLN A 264 1.02 -10.11 33.51
C GLN A 264 0.66 -9.35 32.23
N HIS A 265 0.24 -8.08 32.39
CA HIS A 265 -0.16 -7.24 31.26
C HIS A 265 0.93 -6.31 30.72
N PHE A 266 2.08 -6.21 31.41
CA PHE A 266 3.18 -5.32 31.02
C PHE A 266 4.54 -6.02 31.08
N ILE A 267 5.41 -5.66 30.14
CA ILE A 267 6.85 -5.91 30.15
C ILE A 267 7.54 -4.55 30.04
N ILE A 268 8.41 -4.24 31.02
CA ILE A 268 9.24 -3.03 30.99
C ILE A 268 10.69 -3.46 30.73
N PRO A 269 11.24 -3.21 29.52
CA PRO A 269 12.63 -3.49 29.21
C PRO A 269 13.60 -2.69 30.09
N GLN A 270 14.74 -3.27 30.44
CA GLN A 270 15.82 -2.58 31.14
C GLN A 270 16.91 -2.12 30.16
N MET A 271 17.38 -0.89 30.30
CA MET A 271 18.55 -0.36 29.59
C MET A 271 19.79 -0.53 30.47
N ALA A 272 20.90 -1.02 29.88
CA ALA A 272 22.16 -1.20 30.61
C ALA A 272 22.78 0.13 31.08
N ASP A 273 22.58 1.22 30.31
CA ASP A 273 23.18 2.54 30.55
C ASP A 273 22.11 3.60 30.86
N ARG A 274 21.29 3.40 31.90
CA ARG A 274 20.35 4.45 32.36
C ARG A 274 21.08 5.57 33.14
N ALA A 275 22.26 5.96 32.67
CA ALA A 275 23.06 7.03 33.24
C ALA A 275 22.54 8.38 32.74
N GLN A 276 21.83 9.09 33.62
CA GLN A 276 21.77 10.56 33.72
C GLN A 276 21.07 11.37 32.60
N MET A 277 20.64 10.79 31.49
CA MET A 277 19.80 11.53 30.53
C MET A 277 18.34 11.61 31.02
N THR A 278 18.07 12.74 31.66
CA THR A 278 16.80 13.50 31.75
C THR A 278 15.70 13.08 32.72
N ASP A 279 16.00 13.22 34.03
CA ASP A 279 14.94 13.36 35.06
C ASP A 279 13.88 14.40 34.65
N ALA A 280 14.25 15.48 33.96
CA ALA A 280 13.33 16.52 33.50
C ALA A 280 12.35 16.07 32.40
N THR A 281 12.78 15.28 31.40
CA THR A 281 11.90 14.82 30.31
C THR A 281 10.92 13.77 30.80
N LEU A 282 11.38 12.88 31.68
CA LEU A 282 10.53 11.97 32.44
C LEU A 282 9.47 12.76 33.20
N LEU A 283 9.86 13.78 33.97
CA LEU A 283 8.91 14.60 34.73
C LEU A 283 7.83 15.26 33.87
N ILE A 284 8.16 15.74 32.66
CA ILE A 284 7.16 16.30 31.73
C ILE A 284 6.17 15.23 31.26
N LEU A 285 6.65 14.03 30.89
CA LEU A 285 5.79 12.93 30.47
C LEU A 285 4.84 12.49 31.60
N LEU A 286 5.35 12.43 32.84
CA LEU A 286 4.56 12.07 34.02
C LEU A 286 3.48 13.13 34.36
N GLN A 287 3.60 14.36 33.86
CA GLN A 287 2.63 15.44 34.09
C GLN A 287 1.49 15.46 33.06
N LEU A 288 1.56 14.68 31.98
CA LEU A 288 0.51 14.62 30.98
C LEU A 288 -0.80 14.04 31.56
N SER A 289 -1.94 14.58 31.13
CA SER A 289 -3.25 13.97 31.38
C SER A 289 -3.35 12.61 30.67
N ASP A 290 -4.25 11.73 31.11
CA ASP A 290 -4.43 10.41 30.50
C ASP A 290 -4.74 10.52 29.00
N HIS A 291 -5.60 11.47 28.63
CA HIS A 291 -5.94 11.71 27.22
C HIS A 291 -4.71 12.11 26.38
N LEU A 292 -3.93 13.10 26.82
CA LEU A 292 -2.75 13.55 26.07
C LEU A 292 -1.65 12.47 26.06
N PHE A 293 -1.53 11.68 27.12
CA PHE A 293 -0.63 10.55 27.18
C PHE A 293 -1.02 9.47 26.17
N GLU A 294 -2.30 9.11 26.08
CA GLU A 294 -2.81 8.15 25.09
C GLU A 294 -2.55 8.64 23.65
N GLU A 295 -2.74 9.93 23.39
CA GLU A 295 -2.42 10.53 22.08
C GLU A 295 -0.94 10.39 21.72
N LEU A 296 -0.03 10.69 22.65
CA LEU A 296 1.41 10.52 22.47
C LEU A 296 1.77 9.03 22.27
N ALA A 297 1.17 8.15 23.06
CA ALA A 297 1.40 6.70 22.98
C ALA A 297 0.96 6.14 21.61
N MET A 298 -0.16 6.62 21.06
CA MET A 298 -0.59 6.29 19.70
C MET A 298 0.36 6.82 18.63
N ASP A 299 0.90 8.04 18.80
CA ASP A 299 1.87 8.60 17.86
C ASP A 299 3.18 7.77 17.84
N VAL A 300 3.64 7.31 19.01
CA VAL A 300 4.80 6.41 19.12
C VAL A 300 4.49 5.01 18.58
N TYR A 301 3.28 4.50 18.80
CA TYR A 301 2.82 3.24 18.19
C TYR A 301 2.87 3.30 16.65
N ASP A 302 2.39 4.40 16.06
CA ASP A 302 2.45 4.62 14.61
C ASP A 302 3.90 4.60 14.10
N GLU A 303 4.84 5.22 14.83
CA GLU A 303 6.25 5.23 14.44
C GLU A 303 6.90 3.84 14.57
N VAL A 304 6.56 3.06 15.61
CA VAL A 304 6.97 1.65 15.70
C VAL A 304 6.44 0.86 14.50
N ASP A 305 5.15 0.99 14.17
CA ASP A 305 4.53 0.34 13.01
C ASP A 305 5.24 0.72 11.70
N ARG A 306 5.60 1.99 11.53
CA ARG A 306 6.35 2.47 10.36
C ARG A 306 7.75 1.83 10.29
N ARG A 307 8.53 1.85 11.38
CA ARG A 307 9.89 1.28 11.43
C ARG A 307 9.88 -0.22 11.18
N GLU A 308 8.94 -0.96 11.77
CA GLU A 308 8.77 -2.39 11.53
C GLU A 308 8.37 -2.68 10.07
N THR A 309 7.40 -1.93 9.54
CA THR A 309 6.95 -2.08 8.16
C THR A 309 8.06 -1.77 7.16
N ASP A 310 8.91 -0.78 7.43
CA ASP A 310 10.09 -0.46 6.63
C ASP A 310 11.09 -1.63 6.62
N ALA A 311 11.35 -2.25 7.77
CA ALA A 311 12.22 -3.42 7.84
C ALA A 311 11.66 -4.60 7.04
N VAL A 312 10.36 -4.86 7.13
CA VAL A 312 9.67 -5.89 6.33
C VAL A 312 9.71 -5.55 4.85
N TRP A 313 9.51 -4.28 4.48
CA TRP A 313 9.59 -3.82 3.09
C TRP A 313 10.98 -4.09 2.50
N LEU A 314 12.04 -3.65 3.17
CA LEU A 314 13.43 -3.89 2.74
C LEU A 314 13.75 -5.39 2.63
N ALA A 315 13.23 -6.22 3.54
CA ALA A 315 13.46 -7.67 3.53
C ALA A 315 12.67 -8.42 2.43
N THR A 316 11.60 -7.83 1.87
CA THR A 316 10.66 -8.52 0.96
C THR A 316 10.71 -8.00 -0.47
N GLN A 317 11.30 -6.84 -0.71
CA GLN A 317 11.42 -6.25 -2.05
C GLN A 317 12.67 -6.71 -2.79
N ASN A 318 12.57 -6.75 -4.13
CA ASN A 318 13.71 -6.97 -5.00
C ASN A 318 14.57 -5.70 -5.10
N HIS A 319 15.89 -5.86 -5.27
CA HIS A 319 16.84 -4.74 -5.37
C HIS A 319 16.43 -3.71 -6.45
N SER A 320 15.86 -4.16 -7.58
CA SER A 320 15.37 -3.25 -8.62
C SER A 320 14.25 -2.32 -8.14
N THR A 321 13.34 -2.80 -7.28
CA THR A 321 12.22 -1.99 -6.76
C THR A 321 12.76 -0.90 -5.85
N LEU A 322 13.67 -1.26 -4.94
CA LEU A 322 14.26 -0.35 -3.94
C LEU A 322 15.04 0.81 -4.57
N VAL A 323 15.73 0.57 -5.69
CA VAL A 323 16.51 1.61 -6.39
C VAL A 323 15.63 2.59 -7.17
N THR A 324 14.45 2.14 -7.62
CA THR A 324 13.51 2.96 -8.40
C THR A 324 12.39 3.59 -7.56
N GLU A 325 12.46 3.46 -6.24
CA GLU A 325 11.32 3.69 -5.37
C GLU A 325 11.00 5.17 -5.18
N THR A 326 9.84 5.59 -5.70
CA THR A 326 9.29 6.95 -5.52
C THR A 326 8.33 7.06 -4.33
N THR A 327 8.05 5.95 -3.64
CA THR A 327 7.06 5.83 -2.56
C THR A 327 7.70 5.62 -1.18
N LEU A 328 8.93 6.09 -0.98
CA LEU A 328 9.58 6.04 0.32
C LEU A 328 8.80 6.85 1.36
N VAL A 329 8.68 6.30 2.57
CA VAL A 329 7.96 6.92 3.70
C VAL A 329 8.96 7.15 4.85
N PRO A 330 9.84 8.17 4.74
CA PRO A 330 10.93 8.40 5.70
C PRO A 330 10.44 8.82 7.08
N PHE A 331 9.22 9.31 7.18
CA PHE A 331 8.55 9.72 8.41
C PHE A 331 7.05 9.48 8.27
N LEU A 332 6.31 9.56 9.38
CA LEU A 332 4.87 9.36 9.38
C LEU A 332 4.14 10.31 8.39
N PRO A 333 3.28 9.77 7.51
CA PRO A 333 2.46 10.60 6.61
C PRO A 333 1.56 11.56 7.38
N VAL A 334 1.31 12.73 6.77
CA VAL A 334 0.41 13.75 7.32
C VAL A 334 -1.01 13.18 7.41
N ASN A 335 -1.63 13.33 8.58
CA ASN A 335 -3.07 13.11 8.75
C ASN A 335 -3.79 14.47 8.68
N PRO A 336 -4.68 14.70 7.71
CA PRO A 336 -5.44 15.95 7.59
C PRO A 336 -6.31 16.27 8.80
N GLU A 337 -6.73 15.25 9.57
CA GLU A 337 -7.56 15.41 10.78
C GLU A 337 -6.77 15.95 11.98
N TYR A 338 -5.43 15.93 11.91
CA TYR A 338 -4.57 16.42 12.98
C TYR A 338 -4.08 17.84 12.71
N SER A 339 -3.88 18.60 13.79
CA SER A 339 -3.22 19.90 13.72
C SER A 339 -1.82 19.79 13.11
N SER A 340 -1.34 20.90 12.54
CA SER A 340 0.03 20.99 12.02
C SER A 340 1.07 20.66 13.09
N THR A 341 0.86 21.12 14.32
CA THR A 341 1.73 20.84 15.47
C THR A 341 1.81 19.35 15.79
N ARG A 342 0.67 18.65 15.82
CA ARG A 342 0.65 17.19 16.08
C ARG A 342 1.32 16.42 14.94
N ASN A 343 1.03 16.77 13.68
CA ASN A 343 1.70 16.18 12.53
C ASN A 343 3.24 16.41 12.58
N GLN A 344 3.68 17.61 12.96
CA GLN A 344 5.10 17.90 13.12
C GLN A 344 5.73 17.05 14.23
N GLY A 345 5.04 16.89 15.37
CA GLY A 345 5.46 16.01 16.46
C GLY A 345 5.66 14.56 16.00
N ARG A 346 4.65 14.00 15.34
CA ARG A 346 4.70 12.65 14.73
C ARG A 346 5.88 12.48 13.77
N GLN A 347 6.14 13.45 12.91
CA GLN A 347 7.25 13.38 11.95
C GLN A 347 8.62 13.53 12.60
N LYS A 348 8.73 14.28 13.70
CA LYS A 348 9.98 14.41 14.48
C LYS A 348 10.41 13.09 15.11
N LEU A 349 9.49 12.17 15.41
CA LEU A 349 9.82 10.83 15.94
C LEU A 349 10.75 10.03 15.01
N ALA A 350 10.70 10.26 13.70
CA ALA A 350 11.60 9.62 12.75
C ALA A 350 13.06 10.05 12.89
N ARG A 351 13.33 11.20 13.52
CA ARG A 351 14.69 11.72 13.75
C ARG A 351 15.37 11.09 14.96
N PHE A 352 14.61 10.44 15.86
CA PHE A 352 15.16 9.82 17.05
C PHE A 352 16.07 8.67 16.65
N ASN A 353 17.29 8.68 17.18
CA ASN A 353 18.18 7.54 17.05
C ASN A 353 17.64 6.33 17.85
N ALA A 354 18.28 5.17 17.70
CA ALA A 354 17.80 3.94 18.34
C ALA A 354 17.76 4.04 19.87
N HIS A 355 18.72 4.72 20.49
CA HIS A 355 18.79 4.89 21.94
C HIS A 355 17.70 5.84 22.45
N GLU A 356 17.58 7.03 21.86
CA GLU A 356 16.57 8.02 22.22
C GLU A 356 15.15 7.46 22.08
N PHE A 357 14.88 6.77 20.97
CA PHE A 357 13.56 6.21 20.70
C PHE A 357 13.23 5.08 21.68
N ALA A 358 14.20 4.22 21.98
CA ALA A 358 14.01 3.15 22.94
C ALA A 358 13.78 3.67 24.37
N THR A 359 14.46 4.76 24.78
CA THR A 359 14.20 5.43 26.06
C THR A 359 12.75 5.94 26.14
N LEU A 360 12.29 6.66 25.11
CA LEU A 360 10.90 7.14 25.04
C LEU A 360 9.88 5.99 25.14
N VAL A 361 10.12 4.89 24.42
CA VAL A 361 9.24 3.71 24.46
C VAL A 361 9.19 3.07 25.86
N ILE A 362 10.34 2.95 26.54
CA ILE A 362 10.40 2.40 27.92
C ILE A 362 9.66 3.31 28.90
N ASP A 363 9.78 4.62 28.74
CA ASP A 363 9.12 5.59 29.62
C ASP A 363 7.60 5.56 29.43
N ILE A 364 7.11 5.47 28.18
CA ILE A 364 5.69 5.27 27.89
C ILE A 364 5.18 3.96 28.48
N LEU A 365 5.91 2.84 28.32
CA LEU A 365 5.52 1.55 28.90
C LEU A 365 5.44 1.61 30.43
N SER A 366 6.42 2.25 31.06
CA SER A 366 6.48 2.41 32.51
C SER A 366 5.32 3.27 33.02
N ASP A 367 5.02 4.37 32.32
CA ASP A 367 3.94 5.28 32.68
C ASP A 367 2.55 4.69 32.44
N ALA A 368 2.36 3.95 31.34
CA ALA A 368 1.12 3.23 31.07
C ALA A 368 0.81 2.21 32.18
N LYS A 369 1.83 1.46 32.63
CA LYS A 369 1.68 0.54 33.77
C LYS A 369 1.29 1.27 35.05
N ARG A 370 1.91 2.43 35.33
CA ARG A 370 1.60 3.25 36.52
C ARG A 370 0.16 3.74 36.50
N ARG A 371 -0.30 4.29 35.38
CA ARG A 371 -1.66 4.83 35.20
C ARG A 371 -2.71 3.75 35.39
N GLN A 372 -2.50 2.54 34.85
CA GLN A 372 -3.43 1.44 35.05
C GLN A 372 -3.55 1.00 36.52
N GLN A 373 -2.45 1.05 37.28
CA GLN A 373 -2.47 0.65 38.69
C GLN A 373 -3.18 1.67 39.60
N GLY A 374 -3.64 2.81 39.08
CA GLY A 374 -4.30 3.85 39.86
C GLY A 374 -3.38 4.60 40.81
N ASN A 375 -2.06 4.44 40.66
CA ASN A 375 -1.09 5.21 41.43
C ASN A 375 -1.04 6.64 40.90
N SER A 376 -1.73 7.56 41.58
CA SER A 376 -1.57 8.99 41.34
C SER A 376 -0.11 9.38 41.61
N VAL A 377 0.37 10.41 40.89
CA VAL A 377 1.62 11.07 41.25
C VAL A 377 1.42 11.63 42.66
N SER A 378 1.91 10.93 43.69
CA SER A 378 2.02 11.51 45.03
C SER A 378 2.77 12.82 44.89
N SER A 379 2.24 13.87 45.54
CA SER A 379 2.60 15.26 45.31
C SER A 379 4.11 15.49 45.04
N PRO A 380 4.49 16.48 44.21
CA PRO A 380 5.89 16.74 43.87
C PRO A 380 6.78 17.03 45.10
N LYS A 381 6.20 17.28 46.27
CA LYS A 381 6.93 17.66 47.48
C LYS A 381 7.57 16.47 48.20
N ASP A 382 6.96 15.28 48.13
CA ASP A 382 7.45 14.12 48.89
C ASP A 382 8.57 13.36 48.15
N ASN A 383 8.55 13.35 46.81
CA ASN A 383 9.57 12.68 46.00
C ASN A 383 10.89 13.47 45.91
N VAL A 384 10.82 14.80 46.07
CA VAL A 384 11.99 15.66 46.15
C VAL A 384 12.74 15.40 47.47
N GLU A 385 12.02 15.22 48.59
CA GLU A 385 12.66 15.08 49.90
C GLU A 385 13.39 13.73 50.11
N VAL A 386 12.87 12.65 49.51
CA VAL A 386 13.49 11.32 49.59
C VAL A 386 14.78 11.23 48.75
N PHE A 387 14.85 11.94 47.62
CA PHE A 387 16.03 11.95 46.75
C PHE A 387 17.15 12.87 47.28
N PHE A 388 16.81 14.04 47.84
CA PHE A 388 17.81 14.96 48.42
C PHE A 388 18.47 14.40 49.69
N LYS A 389 17.80 13.52 50.44
CA LYS A 389 18.39 12.86 51.64
C LYS A 389 19.49 11.83 51.29
N SER A 390 19.46 11.22 50.11
CA SER A 390 20.51 10.28 49.68
C SER A 390 21.75 10.98 49.11
N VAL A 391 21.62 12.21 48.61
CA VAL A 391 22.70 12.98 47.98
C VAL A 391 23.40 13.93 48.96
N GLY A 392 22.76 14.28 50.09
CA GLY A 392 23.33 15.15 51.13
C GLY A 392 24.52 14.60 51.93
N SER A 393 25.07 13.45 51.55
CA SER A 393 26.20 12.81 52.24
C SER A 393 27.35 12.49 51.29
N ARG A 394 27.85 13.48 50.54
CA ARG A 394 29.24 13.55 50.06
C ARG A 394 29.55 14.98 49.55
N HIS A 395 30.66 15.51 50.05
CA HIS A 395 31.40 16.76 49.78
C HIS A 395 31.06 17.51 48.47
N GLY A 396 31.04 18.84 48.38
CA GLY A 396 31.81 19.87 49.08
C GLY A 396 32.64 20.65 48.04
N SER A 397 32.25 21.91 47.78
CA SER A 397 32.98 23.00 47.11
C SER A 397 33.42 22.83 45.63
N GLU A 398 32.85 23.64 44.73
CA GLU A 398 33.50 24.79 44.06
C GLU A 398 32.67 25.24 42.84
N SER A 399 32.59 26.56 42.70
CA SER A 399 31.88 27.32 41.67
C SER A 399 32.65 27.26 40.34
N GLN A 400 31.96 27.04 39.22
CA GLN A 400 32.44 27.47 37.91
C GLN A 400 31.27 27.73 36.94
N GLU A 401 31.46 28.81 36.19
CA GLU A 401 30.57 29.57 35.33
C GLU A 401 30.52 28.99 33.90
N ILE A 402 29.46 29.36 33.13
CA ILE A 402 29.34 29.38 31.65
C ILE A 402 29.01 28.00 30.99
N ASP A 403 28.09 27.80 30.03
CA ASP A 403 27.58 28.62 28.91
C ASP A 403 26.16 28.18 28.51
N GLN A 404 25.33 29.12 28.06
CA GLN A 404 23.96 28.91 27.57
C GLN A 404 23.95 29.19 26.05
N PRO A 405 23.60 28.24 25.16
CA PRO A 405 23.51 28.53 23.74
C PRO A 405 22.14 29.09 23.33
N ASP A 406 22.23 30.18 22.58
CA ASP A 406 21.18 31.07 22.04
C ASP A 406 20.05 30.37 21.28
N TYR A 407 18.82 30.84 21.53
CA TYR A 407 17.59 30.44 20.86
C TYR A 407 17.13 31.58 19.92
N ASP A 408 17.33 31.40 18.62
CA ASP A 408 16.93 32.33 17.57
C ASP A 408 15.41 32.21 17.30
N SER A 409 14.64 33.21 17.75
CA SER A 409 13.20 33.31 17.49
C SER A 409 12.95 34.42 16.48
N VAL A 410 12.76 34.04 15.22
CA VAL A 410 12.29 34.93 14.16
C VAL A 410 11.08 34.34 13.45
N ALA A 411 9.92 34.96 13.69
CA ALA A 411 8.84 35.28 12.74
C ALA A 411 7.49 35.34 13.50
N SER A 412 7.14 36.54 13.94
CA SER A 412 5.77 36.89 14.35
C SER A 412 5.57 38.35 13.97
N ASP A 413 5.35 38.62 12.68
CA ASP A 413 4.92 39.94 12.22
C ASP A 413 3.39 39.99 12.36
N GLU A 414 2.91 40.38 13.54
CA GLU A 414 1.56 40.94 13.70
C GLU A 414 1.72 42.43 14.03
N ASP A 415 1.65 43.25 12.98
CA ASP A 415 1.55 44.70 13.10
C ASP A 415 0.25 45.07 13.83
N THR A 416 0.37 45.49 15.09
CA THR A 416 -0.68 46.19 15.82
C THR A 416 -0.20 47.61 16.13
N ASP A 417 -0.53 48.54 15.23
CA ASP A 417 -0.46 49.97 15.52
C ASP A 417 -1.60 50.33 16.50
N THR A 418 -1.24 50.45 17.77
CA THR A 418 -2.04 51.14 18.78
C THR A 418 -1.82 52.65 18.65
N ASP A 419 -2.84 53.38 18.20
CA ASP A 419 -2.92 54.82 18.40
C ASP A 419 -4.17 55.17 19.23
N LEU A 420 -3.91 55.67 20.44
CA LEU A 420 -4.91 56.05 21.44
C LEU A 420 -5.53 57.41 21.09
N ARG A 421 -6.85 57.49 20.89
CA ARG A 421 -7.63 58.69 21.26
C ARG A 421 -9.03 58.38 21.79
N VAL A 422 -9.29 58.99 22.94
CA VAL A 422 -10.53 59.07 23.73
C VAL A 422 -11.62 59.84 22.96
N GLY A 423 -12.87 59.37 23.02
CA GLY A 423 -14.04 60.18 22.63
C GLY A 423 -15.38 59.44 22.71
N LYS A 424 -16.21 59.82 23.68
CA LYS A 424 -17.64 59.46 23.84
C LYS A 424 -18.46 59.74 22.56
N ALA A 425 -19.47 58.92 22.27
CA ALA A 425 -20.88 59.33 22.15
C ALA A 425 -21.78 58.23 21.55
N ASP A 426 -23.05 58.32 21.96
CA ASP A 426 -24.20 57.47 21.67
C ASP A 426 -24.57 57.24 20.19
N ARG A 427 -25.42 56.21 20.01
CA ARG A 427 -26.75 56.28 19.32
C ARG A 427 -26.92 55.49 18.00
N ALA A 428 -27.59 54.34 18.16
CA ALA A 428 -28.83 53.88 17.52
C ALA A 428 -29.04 53.82 15.98
N LYS A 429 -29.80 52.77 15.62
CA LYS A 429 -30.65 52.50 14.42
C LYS A 429 -29.92 51.95 13.18
N ALA A 430 -30.22 50.74 12.68
CA ALA A 430 -31.48 50.15 12.19
C ALA A 430 -31.97 50.72 10.85
N SER A 431 -31.87 49.90 9.79
CA SER A 431 -32.87 49.61 8.71
C SER A 431 -32.15 49.26 7.39
N LYS A 432 -32.22 48.04 6.82
CA LYS A 432 -33.29 47.36 6.04
C LYS A 432 -33.43 47.82 4.57
N PHE A 433 -33.58 46.82 3.67
CA PHE A 433 -34.07 46.84 2.26
C PHE A 433 -33.07 47.33 1.18
N ASP A 434 -33.00 46.80 -0.05
CA ASP A 434 -33.63 45.68 -0.76
C ASP A 434 -32.89 45.42 -2.10
N LYS A 435 -33.02 44.18 -2.61
CA LYS A 435 -33.14 43.74 -4.01
C LYS A 435 -32.20 44.18 -5.17
N GLN A 436 -31.72 43.10 -5.81
CA GLN A 436 -31.78 42.73 -7.24
C GLN A 436 -30.78 43.29 -8.27
N SER A 437 -30.04 42.33 -8.84
CA SER A 437 -29.90 42.04 -10.28
C SER A 437 -29.25 43.09 -11.18
N SER A 438 -28.12 42.73 -11.81
CA SER A 438 -28.06 42.34 -13.23
C SER A 438 -26.72 42.72 -13.89
N VAL A 439 -26.25 41.80 -14.74
CA VAL A 439 -25.40 41.90 -15.96
C VAL A 439 -24.25 42.90 -16.08
N SER A 440 -23.10 42.28 -16.42
CA SER A 440 -22.22 42.52 -17.58
C SER A 440 -21.41 43.80 -17.75
N ASP A 441 -20.23 43.52 -18.33
CA ASP A 441 -19.32 44.37 -19.10
C ASP A 441 -18.66 45.49 -18.29
N GLY A 442 -17.35 45.45 -18.12
CA GLY A 442 -16.39 45.49 -19.21
C GLY A 442 -15.56 46.76 -18.99
N ASP A 443 -14.61 47.02 -19.87
CA ASP A 443 -13.99 48.33 -20.07
C ASP A 443 -12.87 48.70 -19.08
N TYR A 444 -11.71 49.16 -19.49
CA TYR A 444 -11.17 49.51 -20.81
C TYR A 444 -9.66 49.69 -20.54
N ASP A 445 -8.76 49.32 -21.44
CA ASP A 445 -8.14 50.23 -22.44
C ASP A 445 -6.62 50.24 -22.15
N ASN A 446 -5.69 50.29 -23.10
CA ASN A 446 -5.81 50.21 -24.54
C ASN A 446 -4.42 50.19 -25.17
N THR A 447 -4.32 49.43 -26.28
CA THR A 447 -3.78 49.86 -27.60
C THR A 447 -2.31 50.30 -27.71
N VAL A 448 -1.64 50.34 -28.86
CA VAL A 448 -1.79 50.06 -30.31
C VAL A 448 -0.31 50.05 -30.80
N ASN A 449 0.15 49.47 -31.90
CA ASN A 449 -0.39 49.39 -33.25
C ASN A 449 0.48 48.43 -34.08
N GLU A 450 -0.14 47.89 -35.13
CA GLU A 450 0.48 47.16 -36.23
C GLU A 450 1.43 48.00 -37.10
N SER A 451 2.33 47.32 -37.82
CA SER A 451 2.46 47.50 -39.27
C SER A 451 3.22 46.32 -39.90
N ASP A 452 2.59 45.75 -40.93
CA ASP A 452 3.13 44.77 -41.88
C ASP A 452 4.30 45.30 -42.71
N LEU A 453 5.20 44.42 -43.13
CA LEU A 453 5.84 44.44 -44.46
C LEU A 453 6.31 43.03 -44.86
N ASP A 454 5.74 42.53 -45.95
CA ASP A 454 6.19 41.38 -46.75
C ASP A 454 7.57 41.62 -47.39
N ASP A 455 8.39 40.56 -47.55
CA ASP A 455 9.08 40.31 -48.83
C ASP A 455 9.46 38.83 -49.02
N SER A 456 9.55 38.48 -50.29
CA SER A 456 9.45 37.17 -50.91
C SER A 456 10.83 36.66 -51.35
N GLY A 457 11.01 35.34 -51.26
CA GLY A 457 11.37 34.54 -52.45
C GLY A 457 12.85 34.41 -52.91
N PHE A 458 13.32 33.16 -52.73
CA PHE A 458 14.04 32.32 -53.72
C PHE A 458 15.55 32.46 -53.97
N GLY A 459 16.22 31.30 -53.87
CA GLY A 459 17.47 30.98 -54.57
C GLY A 459 17.83 29.49 -54.48
N ARG A 460 17.44 28.69 -55.48
CA ARG A 460 17.92 27.32 -55.73
C ARG A 460 19.10 27.32 -56.72
N ARG A 461 19.93 26.27 -56.60
CA ARG A 461 20.76 25.58 -57.63
C ARG A 461 22.11 26.21 -58.07
N CYS A 462 23.20 25.44 -57.98
CA CYS A 462 23.69 24.58 -59.09
C CYS A 462 24.97 23.79 -58.76
N ARG A 463 25.09 22.59 -59.37
CA ARG A 463 26.34 21.85 -59.64
C ARG A 463 27.03 22.49 -60.86
N LEU A 464 28.37 22.56 -60.89
CA LEU A 464 29.24 22.07 -61.99
C LEU A 464 30.74 22.39 -61.78
N ARG A 465 31.52 21.38 -62.18
CA ARG A 465 32.96 21.15 -62.39
C ARG A 465 33.88 22.32 -62.84
N SER A 466 35.11 22.31 -62.29
CA SER A 466 36.43 22.23 -62.99
C SER A 466 37.35 23.46 -63.08
N SER A 467 38.49 23.38 -62.37
CA SER A 467 39.87 23.77 -62.75
C SER A 467 40.81 23.34 -61.59
N GLY A 468 41.78 22.41 -61.77
CA GLY A 468 43.19 22.67 -62.16
C GLY A 468 43.89 23.54 -61.10
N TRP A 469 44.98 23.18 -60.40
CA TRP A 469 46.34 22.90 -60.89
C TRP A 469 47.21 22.10 -59.87
N MET A 470 47.94 21.13 -60.42
CA MET A 470 49.23 20.45 -60.15
C MET A 470 50.06 20.59 -58.85
N GLY A 471 50.70 19.44 -58.49
CA GLY A 471 52.05 19.31 -57.90
C GLY A 471 52.09 18.40 -56.64
N ASP A 472 52.17 17.07 -56.71
CA ASP A 472 53.30 16.13 -57.01
C ASP A 472 53.90 15.46 -55.75
N SER A 473 54.29 14.19 -55.90
CA SER A 473 55.03 13.25 -55.01
C SER A 473 54.27 12.63 -53.81
N GLY A 474 54.18 11.31 -53.60
CA GLY A 474 54.67 10.14 -54.33
C GLY A 474 54.32 8.82 -53.61
N SER A 475 54.23 7.74 -54.41
CA SER A 475 54.54 6.33 -54.09
C SER A 475 53.51 5.40 -53.38
N ILE A 476 53.03 4.43 -54.19
CA ILE A 476 52.33 3.14 -53.93
C ILE A 476 53.42 2.03 -53.64
N PRO A 477 53.18 0.71 -53.40
CA PRO A 477 51.97 -0.15 -53.43
C PRO A 477 51.89 -1.17 -52.24
N GLU A 478 51.04 -2.19 -52.09
CA GLU A 478 50.47 -3.22 -52.97
C GLU A 478 49.48 -4.11 -52.14
N LEU A 479 48.37 -4.54 -52.78
CA LEU A 479 47.71 -5.86 -52.73
C LEU A 479 47.45 -6.60 -51.39
N ASP A 480 46.16 -6.79 -51.06
CA ASP A 480 45.56 -8.12 -51.15
C ASP A 480 44.02 -8.03 -51.20
N ASP A 481 43.45 -8.60 -52.26
CA ASP A 481 42.03 -8.73 -52.52
C ASP A 481 41.69 -10.22 -52.34
N HIS A 482 41.02 -10.58 -51.24
CA HIS A 482 40.34 -11.87 -51.12
C HIS A 482 39.07 -11.74 -50.25
N GLU A 483 37.95 -11.77 -50.97
CA GLU A 483 36.61 -12.22 -50.60
C GLU A 483 35.78 -11.38 -49.61
N CYS A 484 34.89 -10.62 -50.24
CA CYS A 484 33.64 -10.07 -49.71
C CYS A 484 32.76 -11.18 -49.10
N GLU A 485 32.64 -11.20 -47.77
CA GLU A 485 31.41 -11.66 -47.09
C GLU A 485 30.67 -10.40 -46.61
N PRO A 486 29.44 -10.14 -47.08
CA PRO A 486 28.69 -8.96 -46.67
C PRO A 486 28.33 -9.06 -45.18
N ASP A 487 28.41 -7.90 -44.52
CA ASP A 487 28.10 -7.61 -43.12
C ASP A 487 26.88 -8.39 -42.57
N PRO A 488 26.95 -9.07 -41.41
CA PRO A 488 25.79 -9.75 -40.85
C PRO A 488 24.83 -8.72 -40.26
N SER A 489 23.98 -8.14 -41.11
CA SER A 489 22.82 -7.38 -40.65
C SER A 489 21.97 -8.27 -39.74
N LEU A 490 21.61 -7.73 -38.58
CA LEU A 490 20.68 -8.37 -37.65
C LEU A 490 19.35 -8.67 -38.36
N PRO A 491 18.64 -9.74 -37.99
CA PRO A 491 17.36 -10.06 -38.61
C PRO A 491 16.35 -8.91 -38.48
N SER A 492 15.42 -8.81 -39.43
CA SER A 492 14.33 -7.84 -39.35
C SER A 492 13.60 -7.98 -38.01
N THR A 493 13.40 -6.85 -37.33
CA THR A 493 12.67 -6.80 -36.07
C THR A 493 11.26 -7.40 -36.20
N GLU A 494 10.63 -7.24 -37.36
CA GLU A 494 9.31 -7.81 -37.66
C GLU A 494 9.33 -9.35 -37.70
N ASP A 495 10.38 -9.95 -38.28
CA ASP A 495 10.53 -11.41 -38.32
C ASP A 495 10.76 -12.00 -36.93
N VAL A 496 11.55 -11.31 -36.10
CA VAL A 496 11.82 -11.72 -34.71
C VAL A 496 10.55 -11.61 -33.86
N ILE A 497 9.73 -10.57 -34.07
CA ILE A 497 8.42 -10.42 -33.41
C ILE A 497 7.49 -11.55 -33.83
N ARG A 498 7.34 -11.80 -35.14
CA ARG A 498 6.46 -12.86 -35.66
C ARG A 498 6.84 -14.26 -35.14
N LYS A 499 8.15 -14.57 -35.08
CA LYS A 499 8.60 -15.85 -34.48
C LYS A 499 8.41 -15.89 -32.97
N THR A 500 8.53 -14.76 -32.28
CA THR A 500 8.23 -14.66 -30.85
C THR A 500 6.74 -14.89 -30.56
N GLU A 501 5.84 -14.35 -31.39
CA GLU A 501 4.40 -14.60 -31.30
C GLU A 501 4.05 -16.08 -31.53
N GLN A 502 4.73 -16.73 -32.48
CA GLN A 502 4.57 -18.16 -32.71
C GLN A 502 5.02 -19.00 -31.50
N ILE A 503 6.12 -18.63 -30.86
CA ILE A 503 6.62 -19.26 -29.63
C ILE A 503 5.63 -19.05 -28.47
N THR A 504 5.13 -17.82 -28.27
CA THR A 504 4.20 -17.52 -27.17
C THR A 504 2.86 -18.23 -27.35
N LYS A 505 2.34 -18.35 -28.57
CA LYS A 505 1.14 -19.14 -28.86
C LYS A 505 1.32 -20.62 -28.51
N ASN A 506 2.45 -21.21 -28.90
CA ASN A 506 2.74 -22.61 -28.58
C ASN A 506 2.95 -22.82 -27.06
N ILE A 507 3.51 -21.84 -26.34
CA ILE A 507 3.61 -21.86 -24.88
C ILE A 507 2.22 -21.77 -24.23
N GLN A 508 1.32 -20.94 -24.75
CA GLN A 508 -0.06 -20.86 -24.24
C GLN A 508 -0.80 -22.19 -24.35
N ASP A 509 -0.64 -22.91 -25.46
CA ASP A 509 -1.20 -24.25 -25.63
C ASP A 509 -0.64 -25.25 -24.60
N LEU A 510 0.67 -25.19 -24.33
CA LEU A 510 1.32 -26.01 -23.31
C LEU A 510 0.81 -25.70 -21.90
N LEU A 511 0.66 -24.41 -21.55
CA LEU A 511 0.16 -23.99 -20.23
C LEU A 511 -1.30 -24.38 -20.04
N ARG A 512 -2.12 -24.34 -21.10
CA ARG A 512 -3.50 -24.85 -21.07
C ARG A 512 -3.53 -26.36 -20.83
N ALA A 513 -2.68 -27.12 -21.54
CA ALA A 513 -2.56 -28.56 -21.30
C ALA A 513 -2.11 -28.88 -19.88
N ALA A 514 -1.23 -28.06 -19.29
CA ALA A 514 -0.78 -28.20 -17.90
C ALA A 514 -1.89 -27.90 -16.89
N GLN A 515 -2.73 -26.90 -17.14
CA GLN A 515 -3.89 -26.57 -16.29
C GLN A 515 -4.97 -27.65 -16.34
N GLU A 516 -5.16 -28.29 -17.50
CA GLU A 516 -6.12 -29.37 -17.71
C GLU A 516 -5.57 -30.76 -17.30
N ASN A 517 -4.34 -30.84 -16.75
CA ASN A 517 -3.62 -32.09 -16.41
C ASN A 517 -3.51 -33.08 -17.59
N LYS A 518 -3.45 -32.59 -18.83
CA LYS A 518 -3.34 -33.41 -20.05
C LYS A 518 -1.88 -33.67 -20.43
N HIS A 519 -1.22 -34.56 -19.69
CA HIS A 519 0.21 -34.86 -19.88
C HIS A 519 0.55 -35.47 -21.25
N GLU A 520 -0.37 -36.18 -21.88
CA GLU A 520 -0.25 -36.70 -23.26
C GLU A 520 -0.02 -35.60 -24.30
N SER A 521 -0.45 -34.36 -24.01
CA SER A 521 -0.26 -33.21 -24.89
C SER A 521 1.07 -32.48 -24.69
N PHE A 522 1.87 -32.83 -23.67
CA PHE A 522 3.11 -32.12 -23.34
C PHE A 522 4.20 -32.31 -24.40
N ILE A 523 4.34 -33.54 -24.93
CA ILE A 523 5.36 -33.87 -25.93
C ILE A 523 5.07 -33.15 -27.26
N PRO A 524 3.86 -33.24 -27.85
CA PRO A 524 3.54 -32.49 -29.08
C PRO A 524 3.66 -30.97 -28.92
N CYS A 525 3.33 -30.43 -27.75
CA CYS A 525 3.50 -29.00 -27.46
C CYS A 525 4.99 -28.61 -27.37
N ALA A 526 5.81 -29.41 -26.69
CA ALA A 526 7.25 -29.17 -26.59
C ALA A 526 7.97 -29.26 -27.94
N GLU A 527 7.56 -30.18 -28.83
CA GLU A 527 8.07 -30.26 -30.20
C GLU A 527 7.74 -29.01 -31.01
N ARG A 528 6.49 -28.54 -30.96
CA ARG A 528 6.08 -27.29 -31.62
C ARG A 528 6.86 -26.07 -31.10
N ILE A 529 7.12 -26.01 -29.80
CA ILE A 529 7.95 -24.95 -29.20
C ILE A 529 9.40 -25.06 -29.68
N TYR A 530 9.98 -26.26 -29.70
CA TYR A 530 11.36 -26.49 -30.13
C TYR A 530 11.59 -26.12 -31.61
N VAL A 531 10.66 -26.47 -32.49
CA VAL A 531 10.70 -26.07 -33.91
C VAL A 531 10.65 -24.56 -34.04
N ALA A 532 9.70 -23.90 -33.37
CA ALA A 532 9.59 -22.44 -33.40
C ALA A 532 10.83 -21.73 -32.84
N VAL A 533 11.46 -22.28 -31.80
CA VAL A 533 12.72 -21.78 -31.23
C VAL A 533 13.88 -21.96 -32.19
N SER A 534 13.95 -23.10 -32.88
CA SER A 534 15.00 -23.39 -33.86
C SER A 534 14.88 -22.48 -35.09
N GLU A 535 13.65 -22.22 -35.55
CA GLU A 535 13.37 -21.22 -36.58
C GLU A 535 13.75 -19.80 -36.14
N MET A 536 13.44 -19.43 -34.89
CA MET A 536 13.85 -18.13 -34.34
C MET A 536 15.37 -18.00 -34.25
N ALA A 537 16.07 -19.06 -33.83
CA ALA A 537 17.53 -19.07 -33.75
C ALA A 537 18.19 -19.01 -35.13
N ALA A 538 17.58 -19.61 -36.15
CA ALA A 538 18.05 -19.59 -37.53
C ALA A 538 17.97 -18.20 -38.19
N LEU A 539 17.17 -17.28 -37.63
CA LEU A 539 17.15 -15.87 -38.07
C LEU A 539 18.47 -15.14 -37.75
N PHE A 540 19.25 -15.64 -36.79
CA PHE A 540 20.48 -14.98 -36.34
C PHE A 540 21.72 -15.60 -37.00
N PRO A 541 22.76 -14.79 -37.28
CA PRO A 541 24.01 -15.30 -37.83
C PRO A 541 24.66 -16.30 -36.87
N LYS A 542 25.38 -17.29 -37.41
CA LYS A 542 26.06 -18.35 -36.61
C LYS A 542 27.04 -17.79 -35.57
N ARG A 543 27.53 -16.56 -35.75
CA ARG A 543 28.36 -15.81 -34.81
C ARG A 543 27.83 -14.38 -34.65
N PRO A 544 26.83 -14.13 -33.78
CA PRO A 544 26.36 -12.78 -33.48
C PRO A 544 27.51 -11.94 -32.89
N ARG A 545 27.68 -10.69 -33.28
CA ARG A 545 28.72 -9.82 -32.68
C ARG A 545 28.38 -9.45 -31.23
N SER A 546 27.09 -9.29 -30.93
CA SER A 546 26.56 -8.88 -29.63
C SER A 546 26.52 -10.05 -28.63
N GLU A 547 27.23 -9.92 -27.49
CA GLU A 547 27.29 -10.96 -26.44
C GLU A 547 25.92 -11.16 -25.76
N THR A 548 25.09 -10.12 -25.71
CA THR A 548 23.72 -10.20 -25.20
C THR A 548 22.82 -11.04 -26.10
N VAL A 549 22.96 -10.94 -27.43
CA VAL A 549 22.28 -11.81 -28.40
C VAL A 549 22.76 -13.25 -28.26
N LYS A 550 24.07 -13.49 -28.13
CA LYS A 550 24.62 -14.85 -27.90
C LYS A 550 24.07 -15.49 -26.64
N SER A 551 24.07 -14.75 -25.52
CA SER A 551 23.55 -15.25 -24.23
C SER A 551 22.06 -15.56 -24.29
N SER A 552 21.26 -14.71 -24.97
CA SER A 552 19.81 -14.89 -25.13
C SER A 552 19.49 -16.08 -26.03
N LEU A 553 20.23 -16.27 -27.14
CA LEU A 553 20.07 -17.45 -28.01
C LEU A 553 20.46 -18.75 -27.30
N ARG A 554 21.57 -18.75 -26.54
CA ARG A 554 21.97 -19.91 -25.74
C ARG A 554 20.90 -20.27 -24.71
N LEU A 555 20.35 -19.28 -24.01
CA LEU A 555 19.28 -19.48 -23.04
C LEU A 555 18.00 -20.03 -23.72
N LEU A 556 17.61 -19.47 -24.86
CA LEU A 556 16.45 -19.91 -25.63
C LEU A 556 16.58 -21.39 -26.06
N THR A 557 17.70 -21.74 -26.69
CA THR A 557 17.94 -23.10 -27.19
C THR A 557 18.14 -24.11 -26.05
N SER A 558 18.87 -23.76 -24.99
CA SER A 558 19.03 -24.66 -23.84
C SER A 558 17.73 -24.91 -23.09
N SER A 559 16.88 -23.88 -22.93
CA SER A 559 15.58 -24.02 -22.28
C SER A 559 14.60 -24.84 -23.11
N ALA A 560 14.64 -24.74 -24.45
CA ALA A 560 13.84 -25.57 -25.34
C ALA A 560 14.26 -27.05 -25.30
N ASN A 561 15.56 -27.34 -25.25
CA ASN A 561 16.07 -28.70 -25.07
C ASN A 561 15.69 -29.28 -23.70
N ARG A 562 15.78 -28.48 -22.63
CA ARG A 562 15.37 -28.87 -21.28
C ARG A 562 13.88 -29.17 -21.23
N LEU A 563 13.05 -28.32 -21.85
CA LEU A 563 11.60 -28.53 -21.96
C LEU A 563 11.27 -29.89 -22.60
N GLN A 564 11.94 -30.24 -23.71
CA GLN A 564 11.74 -31.55 -24.35
C GLN A 564 12.15 -32.71 -23.45
N SER A 565 13.24 -32.58 -22.69
CA SER A 565 13.68 -33.60 -21.74
C SER A 565 12.66 -33.80 -20.61
N GLU A 566 12.16 -32.72 -20.02
CA GLU A 566 11.16 -32.79 -18.95
C GLU A 566 9.80 -33.32 -19.45
N CYS A 567 9.36 -32.93 -20.66
CA CYS A 567 8.14 -33.48 -21.25
C CYS A 567 8.25 -34.98 -21.58
N LYS A 568 9.45 -35.49 -21.88
CA LYS A 568 9.68 -36.94 -22.07
C LYS A 568 9.58 -37.72 -20.76
N LYS A 569 9.96 -37.12 -19.63
CA LYS A 569 9.78 -37.70 -18.29
C LYS A 569 8.31 -37.71 -17.84
N ALA A 570 7.45 -36.89 -18.46
CA ALA A 570 6.01 -36.88 -18.24
C ALA A 570 5.26 -38.03 -18.97
N SER A 571 5.98 -38.86 -19.74
CA SER A 571 5.41 -40.02 -20.44
C SER A 571 5.08 -41.15 -19.45
N PRO A 572 3.96 -41.87 -19.62
CA PRO A 572 3.58 -42.96 -18.72
C PRO A 572 4.49 -44.18 -18.97
N LEU A 573 5.67 -44.20 -18.36
CA LEU A 573 6.29 -45.47 -17.96
C LEU A 573 5.83 -45.80 -16.54
N GLU A 574 5.45 -47.06 -16.36
CA GLU A 574 4.80 -47.66 -15.20
C GLU A 574 5.62 -47.48 -13.90
N SER A 575 5.62 -46.30 -13.25
CA SER A 575 5.88 -46.11 -11.81
C SER A 575 5.93 -44.63 -11.32
N SER A 576 5.30 -43.65 -11.99
CA SER A 576 5.39 -42.25 -11.54
C SER A 576 4.29 -41.89 -10.54
N THR A 577 4.64 -41.39 -9.35
CA THR A 577 3.65 -41.02 -8.33
C THR A 577 2.97 -39.68 -8.67
N ALA A 578 1.80 -39.39 -8.10
CA ALA A 578 1.10 -38.12 -8.33
C ALA A 578 1.94 -36.88 -7.96
N ALA A 579 2.83 -37.00 -6.98
CA ALA A 579 3.76 -35.95 -6.58
C ALA A 579 4.86 -35.71 -7.64
N ASP A 580 5.36 -36.76 -8.29
CA ASP A 580 6.36 -36.67 -9.35
C ASP A 580 5.78 -35.97 -10.59
N MET A 581 4.53 -36.26 -10.94
CA MET A 581 3.83 -35.62 -12.07
C MET A 581 3.56 -34.12 -11.82
N GLN A 582 3.27 -33.75 -10.57
CA GLN A 582 3.12 -32.34 -10.20
C GLN A 582 4.46 -31.59 -10.29
N LEU A 583 5.55 -32.20 -9.86
CA LEU A 583 6.90 -31.64 -9.99
C LEU A 583 7.33 -31.48 -11.46
N VAL A 584 7.09 -32.49 -12.29
CA VAL A 584 7.34 -32.43 -13.74
C VAL A 584 6.54 -31.30 -14.38
N THR A 585 5.27 -31.12 -13.99
CA THR A 585 4.42 -30.02 -14.48
C THR A 585 4.98 -28.66 -14.11
N GLN A 586 5.48 -28.49 -12.87
CA GLN A 586 6.15 -27.25 -12.45
C GLN A 586 7.43 -26.97 -13.26
N LEU A 587 8.25 -27.98 -13.50
CA LEU A 587 9.48 -27.86 -14.30
C LEU A 587 9.19 -27.52 -15.77
N VAL A 588 8.14 -28.09 -16.35
CA VAL A 588 7.67 -27.77 -17.71
C VAL A 588 7.22 -26.31 -17.81
N ILE A 589 6.45 -25.82 -16.82
CA ILE A 589 6.03 -24.41 -16.74
C ILE A 589 7.23 -23.49 -16.60
N GLN A 590 8.22 -23.85 -15.78
CA GLN A 590 9.44 -23.07 -15.60
C GLN A 590 10.25 -22.97 -16.90
N CYS A 591 10.40 -24.07 -17.64
CA CYS A 591 11.10 -24.04 -18.94
C CYS A 591 10.36 -23.18 -19.96
N ALA A 592 9.02 -23.22 -19.98
CA ALA A 592 8.23 -22.36 -20.86
C ALA A 592 8.42 -20.87 -20.54
N TYR A 593 8.53 -20.52 -19.25
CA TYR A 593 8.82 -19.15 -18.82
C TYR A 593 10.22 -18.67 -19.25
N ASP A 594 11.23 -19.52 -19.11
CA ASP A 594 12.61 -19.20 -19.50
C ASP A 594 12.71 -18.97 -21.03
N ILE A 595 12.00 -19.76 -21.83
CA ILE A 595 11.90 -19.59 -23.29
C ILE A 595 11.23 -18.26 -23.63
N ALA A 596 10.10 -17.93 -23.01
CA ALA A 596 9.39 -16.67 -23.25
C ALA A 596 10.24 -15.45 -22.87
N LYS A 597 10.99 -15.53 -21.77
CA LYS A 597 11.91 -14.48 -21.32
C LYS A 597 13.04 -14.25 -22.33
N ALA A 598 13.67 -15.32 -22.80
CA ALA A 598 14.74 -15.25 -23.79
C ALA A 598 14.25 -14.69 -25.14
N ALA A 599 13.06 -15.10 -25.60
CA ALA A 599 12.46 -14.59 -26.83
C ALA A 599 12.15 -13.08 -26.73
N LYS A 600 11.59 -12.63 -25.59
CA LYS A 600 11.35 -11.20 -25.33
C LYS A 600 12.65 -10.39 -25.29
N GLN A 601 13.71 -10.95 -24.72
CA GLN A 601 15.02 -10.30 -24.71
C GLN A 601 15.57 -10.11 -26.13
N LEU A 602 15.43 -11.11 -27.00
CA LEU A 602 15.84 -11.01 -28.41
C LEU A 602 15.06 -9.91 -29.15
N VAL A 603 13.74 -9.82 -28.99
CA VAL A 603 12.93 -8.71 -29.56
C VAL A 603 13.41 -7.34 -29.06
N THR A 604 13.75 -7.24 -27.77
CA THR A 604 14.21 -5.98 -27.15
C THR A 604 15.58 -5.56 -27.68
N ILE A 605 16.45 -6.53 -27.99
CA ILE A 605 17.79 -6.25 -28.51
C ILE A 605 17.68 -5.85 -29.99
N THR A 606 16.92 -6.58 -30.81
CA THR A 606 16.77 -6.28 -32.25
C THR A 606 16.03 -4.96 -32.49
N THR A 607 15.05 -4.62 -31.65
CA THR A 607 14.36 -3.31 -31.71
C THR A 607 15.28 -2.13 -31.35
N LYS A 608 16.26 -2.33 -30.47
CA LYS A 608 17.23 -1.29 -30.08
C LYS A 608 18.36 -1.15 -31.11
N GLU A 609 18.85 -2.27 -31.63
CA GLU A 609 19.97 -2.29 -32.58
C GLU A 609 19.55 -1.89 -34.01
N ASN A 610 18.26 -1.98 -34.38
CA ASN A 610 17.75 -1.48 -35.68
C ASN A 610 17.30 0.01 -35.67
N ASN A 611 17.20 0.65 -34.50
CA ASN A 611 16.79 2.06 -34.35
C ASN A 611 17.98 3.02 -34.12
N ASN A 612 19.19 2.48 -34.01
CA ASN A 612 20.47 3.20 -34.02
C ASN A 612 21.19 2.92 -35.34
#